data_AF-A0A2A5XGA8-F1
#
_entry.id   AF-A0A2A5XGA8-F1
#
_cell.length_a   1.000
_cell.length_b   1.000
_cell.length_c   1.000
_cell.angle_alpha   90.00
_cell.angle_beta   90.00
_cell.angle_gamma   90.00
#
_symmetry.space_group_name_H-M   'P 1'
#
loop_
_entity.id
_entity.type
_entity.pdbx_description
1 polymer ?
#
loop_
_entity_poly.entity_id
_entity_poly.type
_entity_poly.pdbx_seq_one_letter_code
_entity_poly.pdbx_strand_id
1 'polypeptide(L)'
;IEQGKYNAQVFLKEMETLVTTVVKEVKNRQSVNRFSEADIKVRKKIDTPNCPKCKTGKILKGKTAFGCSEYKKGCHFVVHFEQYHKKLSENQIFQLINKKKTNWMKDFKMKESLLEGRLIINKEFKIEFQVKEEEILKCPRCKEGTILKGKKAFGCNRFKSGCKTTIPFEIFGKKLTNTQIKNLILKGQSSLIKGLLINGEKKNTKLKFNTNFEVCPAD
;
A
#
# COMPACT_ATOMS: atom_id res chain seq x y z
N ILE A 1 -53.48 -1.96 -4.97
CA ILE A 1 -53.51 -2.61 -3.64
C ILE A 1 -53.80 -1.58 -2.54
N GLU A 2 -53.27 -0.36 -2.64
CA GLU A 2 -53.58 0.77 -1.74
C GLU A 2 -54.97 1.44 -1.92
N GLN A 3 -55.80 1.01 -2.87
CA GLN A 3 -57.17 1.57 -3.06
C GLN A 3 -58.27 0.49 -3.18
N GLY A 4 -58.03 -0.73 -2.66
CA GLY A 4 -59.07 -1.77 -2.51
C GLY A 4 -59.71 -2.34 -3.78
N LYS A 5 -59.42 -1.80 -4.98
CA LYS A 5 -60.03 -2.21 -6.26
C LYS A 5 -59.17 -3.17 -7.11
N TYR A 6 -58.17 -3.82 -6.53
CA TYR A 6 -57.27 -4.69 -7.28
C TYR A 6 -57.17 -6.06 -6.64
N ASN A 7 -57.63 -7.09 -7.36
CA ASN A 7 -57.69 -8.46 -6.88
C ASN A 7 -56.28 -9.04 -6.72
N ALA A 8 -55.91 -9.42 -5.49
CA ALA A 8 -54.60 -9.92 -5.14
C ALA A 8 -54.18 -11.16 -5.96
N GLN A 9 -55.14 -12.00 -6.38
CA GLN A 9 -54.86 -13.17 -7.21
C GLN A 9 -54.45 -12.78 -8.63
N VAL A 10 -55.01 -11.68 -9.17
CA VAL A 10 -54.64 -11.15 -10.49
C VAL A 10 -53.25 -10.54 -10.44
N PHE A 11 -52.93 -9.79 -9.37
CA PHE A 11 -51.61 -9.21 -9.15
C PHE A 11 -50.50 -10.27 -9.05
N LEU A 12 -50.72 -11.33 -8.26
CA LEU A 12 -49.74 -12.42 -8.12
C LEU A 12 -49.49 -13.12 -9.45
N LYS A 13 -50.55 -13.36 -10.23
CA LYS A 13 -50.44 -13.99 -11.56
C LYS A 13 -49.70 -13.09 -12.55
N GLU A 14 -49.90 -11.78 -12.51
CA GLU A 14 -49.15 -10.82 -13.33
C GLU A 14 -47.67 -10.76 -12.94
N MET A 15 -47.34 -10.77 -11.64
CA MET A 15 -45.95 -10.81 -11.18
C MET A 15 -45.24 -12.11 -11.61
N GLU A 16 -45.91 -13.25 -11.47
CA GLU A 16 -45.37 -14.54 -11.94
C GLU A 16 -45.12 -14.54 -13.45
N THR A 17 -46.02 -13.92 -14.22
CA THR A 17 -45.91 -13.82 -15.69
C THR A 17 -44.74 -12.92 -16.09
N LEU A 18 -44.54 -11.79 -15.41
CA LEU A 18 -43.41 -10.89 -15.65
C LEU A 18 -42.07 -11.58 -15.31
N VAL A 19 -41.98 -12.26 -14.17
CA VAL A 19 -40.76 -12.98 -13.76
C VAL A 19 -40.46 -14.13 -14.72
N THR A 20 -41.46 -14.93 -15.10
CA THR A 20 -41.24 -16.02 -16.07
C THR A 20 -40.86 -15.52 -17.46
N THR A 21 -41.36 -14.36 -17.89
CA THR A 21 -40.99 -13.75 -19.17
C THR A 21 -39.52 -13.32 -19.16
N VAL A 22 -39.08 -12.62 -18.11
CA VAL A 22 -37.68 -12.20 -17.95
C VAL A 22 -36.73 -13.41 -17.88
N VAL A 23 -37.09 -14.45 -17.11
CA VAL A 23 -36.26 -15.66 -17.01
C VAL A 23 -36.20 -16.41 -18.34
N LYS A 24 -37.32 -16.51 -19.07
CA LYS A 24 -37.34 -17.10 -20.42
C LYS A 24 -36.52 -16.29 -21.42
N GLU A 25 -36.57 -14.96 -21.37
CA GLU A 25 -35.71 -14.10 -22.20
C GLU A 25 -34.23 -14.31 -21.89
N VAL A 26 -33.85 -14.43 -20.62
CA VAL A 26 -32.45 -14.71 -20.23
C VAL A 26 -32.02 -16.11 -20.68
N LYS A 27 -32.91 -17.11 -20.59
CA LYS A 27 -32.62 -18.51 -20.95
C LYS A 27 -32.60 -18.76 -22.46
N ASN A 28 -33.45 -18.06 -23.24
CA ASN A 28 -33.52 -18.17 -24.70
C ASN A 28 -32.52 -17.26 -25.44
N ARG A 29 -31.77 -16.41 -24.73
CA ARG A 29 -30.60 -15.72 -25.31
C ARG A 29 -29.50 -16.75 -25.58
N GLN A 30 -29.56 -17.35 -26.77
CA GLN A 30 -28.48 -18.16 -27.31
C GLN A 30 -27.28 -17.24 -27.64
N SER A 31 -26.13 -17.60 -27.08
CA SER A 31 -24.82 -16.97 -27.23
C SER A 31 -24.68 -15.58 -26.60
N VAL A 32 -23.87 -15.54 -25.55
CA VAL A 32 -23.45 -14.33 -24.86
C VAL A 32 -22.34 -13.65 -25.67
N ASN A 33 -22.65 -13.14 -26.86
CA ASN A 33 -21.79 -12.13 -27.49
C ASN A 33 -22.16 -10.74 -26.92
N ARG A 34 -21.85 -10.58 -25.63
CA ARG A 34 -21.97 -9.34 -24.85
C ARG A 34 -20.79 -8.39 -25.07
N PHE A 35 -20.44 -8.11 -26.32
CA PHE A 35 -19.56 -6.98 -26.60
C PHE A 35 -20.16 -6.20 -27.75
N SER A 36 -20.81 -5.08 -27.41
CA SER A 36 -21.08 -4.06 -28.42
C SER A 36 -19.72 -3.52 -28.92
N GLU A 37 -19.65 -3.04 -30.17
CA GLU A 37 -18.45 -2.36 -30.68
C GLU A 37 -18.07 -1.14 -29.81
N ALA A 38 -19.02 -0.61 -29.04
CA ALA A 38 -18.79 0.42 -28.03
C ALA A 38 -18.05 -0.11 -26.78
N ASP A 39 -18.28 -1.36 -26.35
CA ASP A 39 -17.56 -1.98 -25.23
C ASP A 39 -16.08 -2.29 -25.56
N ILE A 40 -15.78 -2.49 -26.84
CA ILE A 40 -14.39 -2.64 -27.33
C ILE A 40 -13.61 -1.33 -27.15
N LYS A 41 -14.27 -0.18 -27.25
CA LYS A 41 -13.66 1.16 -27.12
C LYS A 41 -13.42 1.61 -25.67
N VAL A 42 -13.94 0.90 -24.66
CA VAL A 42 -13.69 1.18 -23.23
C VAL A 42 -12.57 0.28 -22.66
N ARG A 43 -11.78 -0.41 -23.50
CA ARG A 43 -10.45 -0.81 -23.07
C ARG A 43 -9.56 0.42 -23.13
N LYS A 44 -9.52 1.20 -22.03
CA LYS A 44 -8.39 2.07 -21.73
C LYS A 44 -7.14 1.27 -22.11
N LYS A 45 -6.41 1.72 -23.15
CA LYS A 45 -5.07 1.20 -23.44
C LYS A 45 -4.26 1.50 -22.17
N ILE A 46 -4.24 0.55 -21.24
CA ILE A 46 -3.35 0.59 -20.10
C ILE A 46 -1.98 0.50 -20.75
N ASP A 47 -1.24 1.61 -20.71
CA ASP A 47 0.10 1.66 -21.25
C ASP A 47 0.94 0.67 -20.46
N THR A 48 1.24 -0.45 -21.10
CA THR A 48 1.88 -1.60 -20.45
C THR A 48 3.39 -1.42 -20.58
N PRO A 49 4.14 -1.61 -19.49
CA PRO A 49 5.58 -1.39 -19.51
C PRO A 49 6.28 -2.40 -20.43
N ASN A 50 7.44 -2.00 -20.96
CA ASN A 50 8.31 -2.91 -21.69
C ASN A 50 8.91 -3.95 -20.75
N CYS A 51 9.18 -5.14 -21.29
CA CYS A 51 9.74 -6.24 -20.53
C CYS A 51 11.18 -5.90 -20.08
N PRO A 52 11.52 -6.03 -18.79
CA PRO A 52 12.85 -5.67 -18.29
C PRO A 52 13.91 -6.67 -18.74
N LYS A 53 13.51 -7.90 -19.08
CA LYS A 53 14.40 -9.00 -19.52
C LYS A 53 14.84 -8.84 -20.97
N CYS A 54 13.91 -8.75 -21.90
CA CYS A 54 14.23 -8.67 -23.34
C CYS A 54 14.19 -7.24 -23.92
N LYS A 55 13.58 -6.27 -23.23
CA LYS A 55 13.35 -4.87 -23.67
C LYS A 55 12.51 -4.69 -24.94
N THR A 56 12.36 -5.73 -25.77
CA THR A 56 11.61 -5.71 -27.02
C THR A 56 10.13 -6.05 -26.82
N GLY A 57 9.84 -7.02 -25.95
CA GLY A 57 8.48 -7.45 -25.67
C GLY A 57 7.75 -6.52 -24.71
N LYS A 58 6.43 -6.45 -24.82
CA LYS A 58 5.55 -5.76 -23.86
C LYS A 58 5.08 -6.70 -22.78
N ILE A 59 4.72 -6.16 -21.63
CA ILE A 59 4.14 -6.93 -20.53
C ILE A 59 2.63 -7.06 -20.72
N LEU A 60 2.14 -8.30 -20.81
CA LEU A 60 0.74 -8.63 -21.00
C LEU A 60 0.13 -9.16 -19.71
N LYS A 61 -1.12 -8.78 -19.43
CA LYS A 61 -1.87 -9.27 -18.28
C LYS A 61 -2.49 -10.63 -18.60
N GLY A 62 -2.16 -11.64 -17.80
CA GLY A 62 -2.81 -12.96 -17.80
C GLY A 62 -3.87 -13.08 -16.70
N LYS A 63 -4.30 -14.32 -16.42
CA LYS A 63 -5.27 -14.63 -15.35
C LYS A 63 -4.67 -14.56 -13.94
N THR A 64 -3.41 -14.96 -13.80
CA THR A 64 -2.70 -15.09 -12.51
C THR A 64 -1.38 -14.33 -12.46
N ALA A 65 -0.91 -13.83 -13.59
CA ALA A 65 0.41 -13.22 -13.72
C ALA A 65 0.48 -12.21 -14.88
N PHE A 66 1.45 -11.32 -14.83
CA PHE A 66 1.91 -10.52 -15.96
C PHE A 66 3.09 -11.22 -16.64
N GLY A 67 3.03 -11.41 -17.96
CA GLY A 67 4.06 -12.13 -18.73
C GLY A 67 4.58 -11.32 -19.91
N CYS A 68 5.78 -11.64 -20.40
CA CYS A 68 6.30 -11.05 -21.63
C CYS A 68 5.52 -11.52 -22.86
N SER A 69 5.22 -10.60 -23.79
CA SER A 69 4.61 -10.92 -25.09
C SER A 69 5.46 -11.85 -25.95
N GLU A 70 6.78 -11.83 -25.74
CA GLU A 70 7.76 -12.62 -26.48
C GLU A 70 8.12 -13.94 -25.77
N TYR A 71 7.19 -14.47 -24.98
CA TYR A 71 7.37 -15.75 -24.28
C TYR A 71 7.73 -16.88 -25.24
N LYS A 72 7.03 -16.98 -26.38
CA LYS A 72 7.29 -17.98 -27.43
C LYS A 72 8.65 -17.80 -28.14
N LYS A 73 9.22 -16.58 -28.12
CA LYS A 73 10.56 -16.29 -28.66
C LYS A 73 11.68 -16.49 -27.63
N GLY A 74 11.38 -17.11 -26.49
CA GLY A 74 12.36 -17.45 -25.45
C GLY A 74 12.41 -16.49 -24.25
N CYS A 75 11.59 -15.44 -24.21
CA CYS A 75 11.54 -14.52 -23.07
C CYS A 75 10.57 -15.01 -21.98
N HIS A 76 11.01 -15.93 -21.13
CA HIS A 76 10.23 -16.51 -20.04
C HIS A 76 10.07 -15.59 -18.79
N PHE A 77 9.96 -14.27 -18.97
CA PHE A 77 9.74 -13.35 -17.84
C PHE A 77 8.26 -13.33 -17.44
N VAL A 78 7.98 -13.69 -16.18
CA VAL A 78 6.62 -13.77 -15.61
C VAL A 78 6.62 -13.26 -14.17
N VAL A 79 5.65 -12.41 -13.82
CA VAL A 79 5.43 -11.86 -12.48
C VAL A 79 4.03 -12.23 -12.02
N HIS A 80 3.90 -13.10 -11.01
CA HIS A 80 2.59 -13.49 -10.50
C HIS A 80 1.93 -12.37 -9.71
N PHE A 81 0.59 -12.32 -9.73
CA PHE A 81 -0.18 -11.33 -8.97
C PHE A 81 -0.06 -11.53 -7.47
N GLU A 82 0.30 -12.73 -7.02
CA GLU A 82 0.57 -13.05 -5.64
C GLU A 82 2.07 -13.35 -5.47
N GLN A 83 2.69 -12.71 -4.49
CA GLN A 83 4.09 -12.90 -4.11
C GLN A 83 4.16 -12.96 -2.59
N TYR A 84 4.75 -14.02 -2.03
CA TYR A 84 4.88 -14.21 -0.58
C TYR A 84 3.54 -14.03 0.17
N HIS A 85 2.49 -14.69 -0.34
CA HIS A 85 1.10 -14.62 0.14
C HIS A 85 0.48 -13.23 0.19
N LYS A 86 1.05 -12.28 -0.55
CA LYS A 86 0.51 -10.93 -0.70
C LYS A 86 0.13 -10.70 -2.16
N LYS A 87 -1.13 -10.31 -2.37
CA LYS A 87 -1.61 -9.88 -3.68
C LYS A 87 -1.09 -8.47 -3.99
N LEU A 88 -0.42 -8.33 -5.13
CA LEU A 88 0.13 -7.08 -5.64
C LEU A 88 -0.89 -6.39 -6.54
N SER A 89 -0.97 -5.07 -6.44
CA SER A 89 -1.74 -4.26 -7.39
C SER A 89 -0.98 -4.11 -8.71
N GLU A 90 -1.69 -3.80 -9.79
CA GLU A 90 -1.08 -3.57 -11.11
C GLU A 90 -0.01 -2.47 -11.05
N ASN A 91 -0.28 -1.39 -10.32
CA ASN A 91 0.68 -0.30 -10.12
C ASN A 91 1.95 -0.76 -9.41
N GLN A 92 1.85 -1.68 -8.43
CA GLN A 92 3.02 -2.23 -7.73
C GLN A 92 3.84 -3.13 -8.66
N ILE A 93 3.18 -3.92 -9.50
CA ILE A 93 3.85 -4.78 -10.49
C ILE A 93 4.54 -3.92 -11.55
N PHE A 94 3.87 -2.91 -12.09
CA PHE A 94 4.48 -1.97 -13.04
C PHE A 94 5.63 -1.20 -12.41
N GLN A 95 5.52 -0.83 -11.13
CA GLN A 95 6.63 -0.23 -10.40
C GLN A 95 7.81 -1.21 -10.29
N LEU A 96 7.56 -2.47 -9.94
CA LEU A 96 8.57 -3.52 -9.86
C LEU A 96 9.28 -3.71 -11.21
N ILE A 97 8.53 -3.73 -12.31
CA ILE A 97 9.04 -3.92 -13.67
C ILE A 97 9.88 -2.71 -14.12
N ASN A 98 9.37 -1.49 -13.94
CA ASN A 98 10.05 -0.26 -14.39
C ASN A 98 11.25 0.11 -13.53
N LYS A 99 11.13 0.00 -12.20
CA LYS A 99 12.18 0.42 -11.25
C LYS A 99 13.04 -0.74 -10.75
N LYS A 100 12.75 -1.98 -11.17
CA LYS A 100 13.33 -3.23 -10.64
C LYS A 100 13.10 -3.44 -9.13
N LYS A 101 12.27 -2.61 -8.49
CA LYS A 101 11.97 -2.67 -7.06
C LYS A 101 10.61 -2.05 -6.74
N THR A 102 9.91 -2.60 -5.75
CA THR A 102 8.72 -1.96 -5.16
C THR A 102 9.10 -0.96 -4.09
N ASN A 103 8.11 -0.16 -3.65
CA ASN A 103 8.20 0.53 -2.37
C ASN A 103 8.22 -0.48 -1.21
N TRP A 104 8.61 -0.01 -0.03
CA TRP A 104 8.45 -0.76 1.21
C TRP A 104 6.96 -0.97 1.49
N MET A 105 6.56 -2.22 1.71
CA MET A 105 5.18 -2.64 1.97
C MET A 105 5.16 -3.55 3.19
N LYS A 106 4.11 -3.44 3.98
CA LYS A 106 3.86 -4.30 5.14
C LYS A 106 3.19 -5.61 4.71
N ASP A 107 2.92 -6.50 5.66
CA ASP A 107 2.04 -7.66 5.48
C ASP A 107 2.53 -8.72 4.49
N PHE A 108 3.84 -8.90 4.33
CA PHE A 108 4.35 -10.09 3.69
C PHE A 108 4.37 -11.24 4.70
N LYS A 109 3.69 -12.34 4.38
CA LYS A 109 3.61 -13.49 5.29
C LYS A 109 4.83 -14.38 5.07
N MET A 110 5.69 -14.45 6.09
CA MET A 110 6.86 -15.32 6.12
C MET A 110 6.74 -16.22 7.35
N LYS A 111 6.56 -17.52 7.13
CA LYS A 111 6.23 -18.52 8.17
C LYS A 111 4.96 -18.10 8.94
N GLU A 112 5.12 -17.50 10.13
CA GLU A 112 4.03 -17.07 11.02
C GLU A 112 4.03 -15.57 11.33
N SER A 113 4.98 -14.79 10.80
CA SER A 113 5.09 -13.35 11.06
C SER A 113 4.81 -12.52 9.82
N LEU A 114 4.15 -11.37 10.01
CA LEU A 114 3.98 -10.35 8.98
C LEU A 114 5.21 -9.45 8.99
N LEU A 115 5.98 -9.48 7.92
CA LEU A 115 7.19 -8.67 7.77
C LEU A 115 6.94 -7.47 6.83
N GLU A 116 7.59 -6.36 7.14
CA GLU A 116 7.74 -5.24 6.21
C GLU A 116 8.94 -5.51 5.30
N GLY A 117 8.77 -5.32 3.99
CA GLY A 117 9.84 -5.50 3.02
C GLY A 117 9.51 -4.95 1.65
N ARG A 118 10.35 -5.25 0.66
CA ARG A 118 10.14 -4.86 -0.74
C ARG A 118 10.53 -6.00 -1.67
N LEU A 119 9.90 -6.05 -2.83
CA LEU A 119 10.27 -6.99 -3.88
C LEU A 119 11.28 -6.35 -4.81
N ILE A 120 12.28 -7.11 -5.23
CA ILE A 120 13.36 -6.69 -6.13
C ILE A 120 13.50 -7.71 -7.25
N ILE A 121 13.79 -7.22 -8.46
CA ILE A 121 14.18 -8.08 -9.58
C ILE A 121 15.70 -8.21 -9.57
N ASN A 122 16.21 -9.42 -9.39
CA ASN A 122 17.64 -9.70 -9.39
C ASN A 122 18.23 -9.72 -10.82
N LYS A 123 19.54 -10.01 -10.95
CA LYS A 123 20.22 -10.05 -12.26
C LYS A 123 19.71 -11.17 -13.18
N GLU A 124 19.14 -12.24 -12.62
CA GLU A 124 18.52 -13.34 -13.35
C GLU A 124 17.06 -13.08 -13.73
N PHE A 125 16.54 -11.88 -13.40
CA PHE A 125 15.14 -11.50 -13.57
C PHE A 125 14.14 -12.33 -12.74
N LYS A 126 14.60 -12.88 -11.61
CA LYS A 126 13.76 -13.50 -10.58
C LYS A 126 13.36 -12.45 -9.54
N ILE A 127 12.19 -12.66 -8.91
CA ILE A 127 11.67 -11.78 -7.86
C ILE A 127 12.18 -12.28 -6.51
N GLU A 128 12.85 -11.42 -5.77
CA GLU A 128 13.34 -11.68 -4.42
C GLU A 128 12.69 -10.73 -3.42
N PHE A 129 12.42 -11.23 -2.23
CA PHE A 129 11.93 -10.43 -1.11
C PHE A 129 13.10 -9.94 -0.25
N GLN A 130 13.23 -8.61 -0.17
CA GLN A 130 14.15 -7.96 0.76
C GLN A 130 13.38 -7.50 1.99
N VAL A 131 13.67 -8.10 3.14
CA VAL A 131 13.13 -7.70 4.45
C VAL A 131 13.70 -6.33 4.83
N LYS A 132 12.86 -5.49 5.46
CA LYS A 132 13.31 -4.24 6.03
C LYS A 132 13.88 -4.49 7.42
N GLU A 133 15.19 -4.37 7.57
CA GLU A 133 15.83 -4.41 8.88
C GLU A 133 15.39 -3.21 9.73
N GLU A 134 15.03 -3.47 10.99
CA GLU A 134 14.72 -2.39 11.93
C GLU A 134 16.01 -1.76 12.45
N GLU A 135 16.23 -0.49 12.10
CA GLU A 135 17.34 0.30 12.66
C GLU A 135 17.24 0.40 14.18
N ILE A 136 18.33 0.05 14.87
CA ILE A 136 18.45 0.20 16.33
C ILE A 136 18.59 1.67 16.67
N LEU A 137 17.56 2.25 17.31
CA LEU A 137 17.55 3.64 17.73
C LEU A 137 18.26 3.78 19.08
N LYS A 138 19.51 4.24 19.10
CA LYS A 138 20.20 4.55 20.37
C LYS A 138 19.57 5.76 21.06
N CYS A 139 19.47 5.72 22.39
CA CYS A 139 18.91 6.82 23.17
C CYS A 139 19.83 8.05 23.09
N PRO A 140 19.32 9.23 22.68
CA PRO A 140 20.15 10.43 22.54
C PRO A 140 20.62 10.96 23.89
N ARG A 141 19.86 10.72 24.97
CA ARG A 141 20.16 11.19 26.33
C ARG A 141 21.19 10.31 27.04
N CYS A 142 20.93 9.01 27.16
CA CYS A 142 21.81 8.12 27.94
C CYS A 142 22.84 7.36 27.09
N LYS A 143 22.69 7.32 25.76
CA LYS A 143 23.56 6.62 24.78
C LYS A 143 23.69 5.10 24.94
N GLU A 144 23.40 4.55 26.11
CA GLU A 144 23.46 3.13 26.43
C GLU A 144 22.13 2.40 26.15
N GLY A 145 21.00 3.09 26.32
CA GLY A 145 19.67 2.53 26.07
C GLY A 145 19.28 2.59 24.59
N THR A 146 18.26 1.82 24.23
CA THR A 146 17.59 1.91 22.92
C THR A 146 16.20 2.54 23.07
N ILE A 147 15.76 3.26 22.05
CA ILE A 147 14.46 3.90 21.99
C ILE A 147 13.47 2.95 21.32
N LEU A 148 12.43 2.59 22.05
CA LEU A 148 11.37 1.70 21.61
C LEU A 148 10.10 2.50 21.32
N LYS A 149 9.34 2.05 20.32
CA LYS A 149 8.05 2.66 19.97
C LYS A 149 6.93 2.12 20.87
N GLY A 150 6.30 3.00 21.64
CA GLY A 150 5.10 2.69 22.42
C GLY A 150 3.80 3.05 21.71
N LYS A 151 2.68 3.10 22.45
CA LYS A 151 1.36 3.47 21.93
C LYS A 151 1.17 4.98 21.70
N LYS A 152 1.80 5.82 22.55
CA LYS A 152 1.66 7.29 22.53
C LYS A 152 2.97 8.04 22.29
N ALA A 153 4.11 7.38 22.48
CA ALA A 153 5.43 7.99 22.43
C ALA A 153 6.51 6.95 22.09
N PHE A 154 7.67 7.42 21.64
CA PHE A 154 8.92 6.67 21.68
C PHE A 154 9.59 6.87 23.04
N GLY A 155 10.09 5.81 23.67
CA GLY A 155 10.67 5.88 25.02
C GLY A 155 11.93 5.03 25.15
N CYS A 156 12.83 5.44 26.05
CA CYS A 156 14.02 4.65 26.36
C CYS A 156 13.65 3.34 27.04
N ASN A 157 14.25 2.22 26.61
CA ASN A 157 14.08 0.91 27.25
C ASN A 157 14.54 0.92 28.74
N ARG A 158 15.52 1.75 29.07
CA ARG A 158 16.03 2.01 30.42
C ARG A 158 15.25 3.06 31.22
N PHE A 159 13.96 3.25 30.91
CA PHE A 159 13.11 4.18 31.64
C PHE A 159 13.07 3.88 33.15
N LYS A 160 12.92 2.60 33.51
CA LYS A 160 12.93 2.15 34.91
C LYS A 160 14.28 2.32 35.60
N SER A 161 15.38 2.37 34.83
CA SER A 161 16.74 2.58 35.34
C SER A 161 17.12 4.07 35.40
N GLY A 162 16.15 4.99 35.30
CA GLY A 162 16.35 6.43 35.48
C GLY A 162 16.35 7.26 34.20
N CYS A 163 16.43 6.66 33.00
CA CYS A 163 16.43 7.43 31.75
C CYS A 163 15.00 7.82 31.32
N LYS A 164 14.55 9.02 31.71
CA LYS A 164 13.18 9.52 31.43
C LYS A 164 12.94 10.03 30.00
N THR A 165 13.80 9.69 29.04
CA THR A 165 13.63 10.14 27.64
C THR A 165 12.36 9.57 27.03
N THR A 166 11.44 10.47 26.72
CA THR A 166 10.16 10.17 26.07
C THR A 166 9.92 11.21 24.98
N ILE A 167 9.60 10.75 23.78
CA ILE A 167 9.32 11.59 22.61
C ILE A 167 7.88 11.31 22.19
N PRO A 168 6.93 12.20 22.52
CA PRO A 168 5.53 12.06 22.11
C PRO A 168 5.36 11.98 20.59
N PHE A 169 4.30 11.30 20.12
CA PHE A 169 3.98 11.32 18.69
C PHE A 169 3.40 12.66 18.22
N GLU A 170 2.91 13.48 19.14
CA GLU A 170 2.36 14.79 18.87
C GLU A 170 3.15 15.85 19.60
N ILE A 171 3.70 16.80 18.85
CA ILE A 171 4.54 17.89 19.36
C ILE A 171 4.12 19.16 18.61
N PHE A 172 3.93 20.27 19.34
CA PHE A 172 3.48 21.56 18.77
C PHE A 172 2.22 21.45 17.88
N GLY A 173 1.23 20.66 18.35
CA GLY A 173 -0.06 20.45 17.66
C GLY A 173 0.03 19.71 16.33
N LYS A 174 1.12 18.99 16.08
CA LYS A 174 1.29 18.14 14.90
C LYS A 174 1.73 16.74 15.28
N LYS A 175 1.11 15.76 14.64
CA LYS A 175 1.52 14.35 14.72
C LYS A 175 2.72 14.12 13.80
N LEU A 176 3.86 13.75 14.40
CA LEU A 176 5.08 13.45 13.68
C LEU A 176 4.99 12.07 13.02
N THR A 177 5.57 11.96 11.83
CA THR A 177 5.77 10.68 11.16
C THR A 177 6.88 9.87 11.85
N ASN A 178 6.82 8.53 11.75
CA ASN A 178 7.88 7.68 12.30
C ASN A 178 9.26 8.08 11.75
N THR A 179 9.34 8.46 10.47
CA THR A 179 10.58 8.90 9.83
C THR A 179 11.12 10.19 10.45
N GLN A 180 10.27 11.16 10.78
CA GLN A 180 10.67 12.40 11.45
C GLN A 180 11.24 12.13 12.84
N ILE A 181 10.59 11.26 13.63
CA ILE A 181 11.05 10.90 14.97
C ILE A 181 12.35 10.09 14.91
N LYS A 182 12.45 9.12 13.98
CA LYS A 182 13.69 8.37 13.75
C LYS A 182 14.84 9.29 13.36
N ASN A 183 14.62 10.23 12.44
CA ASN A 183 15.63 11.23 12.08
C ASN A 183 16.03 12.09 13.29
N LEU A 184 15.06 12.54 14.09
CA LEU A 184 15.34 13.30 15.32
C LEU A 184 16.24 12.50 16.28
N ILE A 185 15.96 11.22 16.50
CA ILE A 185 16.76 10.35 17.38
C ILE A 185 18.16 10.08 16.79
N LEU A 186 18.25 9.74 15.51
CA LEU A 186 19.49 9.31 14.87
C LEU A 186 20.43 10.47 14.51
N LYS A 187 19.87 11.60 14.07
CA LYS A 187 20.60 12.76 13.53
C LYS A 187 20.57 13.96 14.46
N GLY A 188 19.85 13.90 15.58
CA GLY A 188 19.64 15.02 16.49
C GLY A 188 18.67 16.10 15.97
N GLN A 189 18.16 15.95 14.74
CA GLN A 189 17.22 16.89 14.11
C GLN A 189 16.20 16.17 13.22
N SER A 190 14.97 16.68 13.16
CA SER A 190 13.93 16.18 12.25
C SER A 190 14.11 16.73 10.83
N SER A 191 13.39 16.14 9.86
CA SER A 191 13.14 16.82 8.59
C SER A 191 12.25 18.06 8.81
N LEU A 192 12.20 18.97 7.83
CA LEU A 192 11.34 20.16 7.89
C LEU A 192 9.88 19.74 8.10
N ILE A 193 9.25 20.24 9.16
CA ILE A 193 7.84 19.99 9.47
C ILE A 193 7.07 21.26 9.15
N LYS A 194 6.02 21.13 8.35
CA LYS A 194 5.18 22.27 7.96
C LYS A 194 4.06 22.51 8.98
N GLY A 195 3.87 23.76 9.36
CA GLY A 195 2.77 24.22 10.20
C GLY A 195 2.81 23.73 11.65
N LEU A 196 3.99 23.69 12.28
CA LEU A 196 4.11 23.52 13.72
C LEU A 196 3.53 24.76 14.42
N LEU A 197 2.74 24.55 15.48
CA LEU A 197 2.18 25.63 16.29
C LEU A 197 3.18 26.05 17.35
N ILE A 198 3.87 27.16 17.11
CA ILE A 198 4.88 27.73 18.01
C ILE A 198 4.37 29.10 18.43
N ASN A 199 4.09 29.28 19.72
CA ASN A 199 3.58 30.53 20.29
C ASN A 199 2.33 31.08 19.57
N GLY A 200 1.44 30.18 19.11
CA GLY A 200 0.21 30.54 18.40
C GLY A 200 0.35 30.70 16.89
N GLU A 201 1.58 30.76 16.35
CA GLU A 201 1.83 30.89 14.92
C GLU A 201 2.20 29.56 14.26
N LYS A 202 1.77 29.37 13.00
CA LYS A 202 2.17 28.23 12.18
C LYS A 202 3.52 28.52 11.54
N LYS A 203 4.56 27.84 12.00
CA LYS A 203 5.91 27.93 11.42
C LYS A 203 6.34 26.63 10.76
N ASN A 204 7.12 26.74 9.70
CA ASN A 204 7.75 25.61 9.03
C ASN A 204 9.18 25.52 9.53
N THR A 205 9.44 24.61 10.46
CA THR A 205 10.78 24.43 11.03
C THR A 205 11.08 22.95 11.31
N LYS A 206 12.35 22.65 11.59
CA LYS A 206 12.77 21.35 12.09
C LYS A 206 12.61 21.32 13.60
N LEU A 207 12.68 20.13 14.18
CA LEU A 207 12.78 19.93 15.62
C LEU A 207 14.18 19.42 15.95
N LYS A 208 14.72 19.83 17.10
CA LYS A 208 15.99 19.37 17.65
C LYS A 208 15.82 19.03 19.14
N PHE A 209 16.82 18.40 19.72
CA PHE A 209 16.90 18.27 21.18
C PHE A 209 17.58 19.51 21.78
N ASN A 210 17.02 20.07 22.84
CA ASN A 210 17.71 21.06 23.67
C ASN A 210 18.75 20.39 24.60
N THR A 211 19.42 21.18 25.43
CA THR A 211 20.39 20.69 26.44
C THR A 211 19.80 19.68 27.43
N ASN A 212 18.49 19.75 27.69
CA ASN A 212 17.76 18.83 28.55
C ASN A 212 17.20 17.59 27.81
N PHE A 213 17.51 17.44 26.51
CA PHE A 213 16.98 16.41 25.61
C PHE A 213 15.46 16.44 25.44
N GLU A 214 14.87 17.62 25.59
CA GLU A 214 13.48 17.89 25.23
C GLU A 214 13.41 18.36 23.78
N VAL A 215 12.30 18.06 23.12
CA VAL A 215 12.11 18.40 21.71
C VAL A 215 11.68 19.86 21.59
N CYS A 216 12.51 20.68 20.94
CA CYS A 216 12.24 22.08 20.69
C CYS A 216 12.33 22.41 19.18
N PRO A 217 11.74 23.52 18.72
CA PRO A 217 11.96 24.04 17.39
C PRO A 217 13.45 24.32 17.16
N ALA A 218 13.95 23.99 15.97
CA ALA A 218 15.22 24.52 15.52
C ALA A 218 15.03 26.00 15.17
N ASP A 219 15.96 26.82 15.66
CA ASP A 219 16.08 28.23 15.30
C ASP A 219 16.38 28.41 13.82
#